data_AF-A0A7S1IR17-F1
#
_entry.id   AF-A0A7S1IR17-F1
#
_cell.length_a   1.000
_cell.length_b   1.000
_cell.length_c   1.000
_cell.angle_alpha   90.00
_cell.angle_beta   90.00
_cell.angle_gamma   90.00
#
_symmetry.space_group_name_H-M   'P 1'
#
loop_
_entity.id
_entity.type
_entity.pdbx_description
1 polymer ?
#
loop_
_entity_poly.entity_id
_entity_poly.type
_entity_poly.pdbx_seq_one_letter_code
_entity_poly.pdbx_strand_id
1 'polypeptide(L)'
;ITCHFDFSIKADDQNGKYMVADKDLSVGEELIEELPLICWPSTKTTETGTKYCENCLCIADKLPEVVECEKCPAVYCGADCHRWGSDTHAYLCGHILPTVRVWQAAQNPTAPITLESVARCLAHIAK
;
A
#
# COMPACT_ATOMS: atom_id res chain seq x y z
N ILE A 1 -11.94 -10.78 17.75
CA ILE A 1 -10.73 -10.23 18.37
C ILE A 1 -11.12 -8.89 18.97
N THR A 2 -11.26 -8.79 20.28
CA THR A 2 -11.38 -7.51 20.98
C THR A 2 -9.95 -7.05 21.27
N CYS A 3 -9.42 -6.16 20.43
CA CYS A 3 -8.15 -5.51 20.71
C CYS A 3 -8.37 -4.56 21.89
N HIS A 4 -7.89 -4.93 23.07
CA HIS A 4 -7.66 -3.95 24.13
C HIS A 4 -6.41 -3.19 23.73
N PHE A 5 -6.59 -1.92 23.41
CA PHE A 5 -5.49 -1.01 23.17
C PHE A 5 -5.14 -0.34 24.50
N ASP A 6 -3.85 -0.14 24.78
CA ASP A 6 -3.36 0.60 25.96
C ASP A 6 -3.47 2.12 25.77
N PHE A 7 -4.43 2.55 24.95
CA PHE A 7 -4.70 3.93 24.63
C PHE A 7 -6.19 4.17 24.36
N SER A 8 -6.59 5.40 24.61
CA SER A 8 -7.91 5.93 24.32
C SER A 8 -7.83 7.09 23.33
N ILE A 9 -8.83 7.21 22.46
CA ILE A 9 -8.99 8.39 21.59
C ILE A 9 -9.77 9.46 22.36
N LYS A 10 -9.21 10.65 22.47
CA LYS A 10 -9.87 11.84 23.02
C LYS A 10 -10.01 12.91 21.96
N ALA A 11 -10.86 13.90 22.23
CA ALA A 11 -10.97 15.06 21.37
C ALA A 11 -11.24 16.34 22.17
N ASP A 12 -10.66 17.45 21.73
CA ASP A 12 -10.93 18.79 22.24
C ASP A 12 -10.78 19.85 21.13
N ASP A 13 -11.19 21.08 21.43
CA ASP A 13 -11.22 22.19 20.45
C ASP A 13 -9.82 22.68 20.06
N GLN A 14 -8.79 22.38 20.86
CA GLN A 14 -7.43 22.87 20.64
C GLN A 14 -6.62 21.89 19.76
N ASN A 15 -6.81 20.58 19.95
CA ASN A 15 -5.98 19.54 19.35
C ASN A 15 -6.74 18.67 18.34
N GLY A 16 -8.06 18.81 18.25
CA GLY A 16 -8.89 17.89 17.46
C GLY A 16 -8.89 16.51 18.10
N LYS A 17 -8.77 15.44 17.31
CA LYS A 17 -8.69 14.05 17.80
C LYS A 17 -7.25 13.64 18.07
N TYR A 18 -7.01 13.03 19.23
CA TYR A 18 -5.68 12.58 19.63
C TYR A 18 -5.75 11.30 20.45
N MET A 19 -4.60 10.64 20.58
CA MET A 19 -4.42 9.41 21.35
C MET A 19 -3.83 9.72 22.72
N VAL A 20 -4.33 9.07 23.76
CA VAL A 20 -3.82 9.18 25.13
C VAL A 20 -3.54 7.78 25.66
N ALA A 21 -2.36 7.57 26.23
CA ALA A 21 -2.02 6.31 26.88
C ALA A 21 -2.92 6.09 28.12
N ASP A 22 -3.44 4.88 28.28
CA ASP A 22 -4.28 4.50 29.42
C ASP A 22 -3.47 3.92 30.59
N LYS A 23 -2.15 3.79 30.40
CA LYS A 23 -1.17 3.36 31.39
C LYS A 23 0.17 4.06 31.19
N ASP A 24 1.05 3.94 32.18
CA ASP A 24 2.45 4.35 32.04
C ASP A 24 3.18 3.48 31.01
N LEU A 25 3.97 4.11 30.15
CA LEU A 25 4.70 3.48 29.06
C LEU A 25 6.19 3.35 29.41
N SER A 26 6.76 2.19 29.14
CA SER A 26 8.20 1.96 29.30
C SER A 26 8.99 2.45 28.08
N VAL A 27 10.26 2.79 28.28
CA VAL A 27 11.15 3.12 27.15
C VAL A 27 11.31 1.90 26.25
N GLY A 28 11.07 2.09 24.95
CA GLY A 28 11.16 1.02 23.95
C GLY A 28 9.90 0.15 23.84
N GLU A 29 8.83 0.51 24.53
CA GLU A 29 7.55 -0.19 24.42
C GLU A 29 6.87 0.09 23.07
N GLU A 30 6.42 -0.98 22.40
CA GLU A 30 5.65 -0.90 21.16
C GLU A 30 4.20 -0.52 21.47
N LEU A 31 3.75 0.64 20.97
CA LEU A 31 2.44 1.19 21.30
C LEU A 31 1.34 0.77 20.32
N ILE A 32 1.69 0.81 19.03
CA ILE A 32 0.76 0.60 17.92
C ILE A 32 1.54 -0.07 16.79
N GLU A 33 0.97 -1.13 16.26
CA GLU A 33 1.30 -1.62 14.93
C GLU A 33 0.13 -1.29 14.01
N GLU A 34 0.41 -0.57 12.92
CA GLU A 34 -0.59 -0.27 11.89
C GLU A 34 -0.16 -0.90 10.57
N LEU A 35 -1.04 -1.73 10.03
CA LEU A 35 -0.90 -2.21 8.66
C LEU A 35 -1.48 -1.15 7.71
N PRO A 36 -0.73 -0.69 6.70
CA PRO A 36 -1.22 0.34 5.80
C PRO A 36 -2.43 -0.18 5.04
N LEU A 37 -3.53 0.59 5.03
CA LEU A 37 -4.71 0.27 4.21
C LEU A 37 -4.32 0.17 2.73
N ILE A 38 -3.48 1.11 2.26
CA ILE A 38 -2.83 1.05 0.96
C ILE A 38 -1.42 1.60 1.11
N CYS A 39 -0.46 0.91 0.50
CA CYS A 39 0.87 1.42 0.26
C CYS A 39 1.19 1.32 -1.23
N TRP A 40 1.94 2.28 -1.75
CA TRP A 40 2.49 2.22 -3.10
C TRP A 40 3.83 2.97 -3.17
N PRO A 41 4.80 2.53 -3.99
CA PRO A 41 6.05 3.24 -4.16
C PRO A 41 5.81 4.66 -4.68
N SER A 42 6.59 5.61 -4.17
CA SER A 42 6.58 6.98 -4.67
C SER A 42 7.09 7.02 -6.12
N THR A 43 6.80 8.10 -6.83
CA THR A 43 7.24 8.21 -8.22
C THR A 43 8.76 8.19 -8.36
N LYS A 44 9.49 8.81 -7.42
CA LYS A 44 10.97 8.76 -7.35
C LYS A 44 11.52 7.33 -7.30
N THR A 45 10.81 6.44 -6.62
CA THR A 45 11.17 5.01 -6.52
C THR A 45 10.78 4.21 -7.75
N THR A 46 9.73 4.61 -8.48
CA THR A 46 9.34 3.94 -9.73
C THR A 46 10.14 4.44 -10.94
N GLU A 47 10.67 5.66 -10.92
CA GLU A 47 11.51 6.26 -11.97
C GLU A 47 12.81 5.47 -12.21
N THR A 48 13.29 4.71 -11.22
CA THR A 48 14.48 3.87 -11.36
C THR A 48 14.23 2.60 -12.17
N GLY A 49 13.00 2.39 -12.67
CA GLY A 49 12.59 1.17 -13.35
C GLY A 49 12.47 -0.03 -12.42
N THR A 50 12.58 0.18 -11.11
CA THR A 50 12.50 -0.87 -10.10
C THR A 50 11.10 -1.47 -10.09
N LYS A 51 11.01 -2.79 -10.21
CA LYS A 51 9.75 -3.51 -10.05
C LYS A 51 9.52 -3.85 -8.58
N TYR A 52 8.27 -3.69 -8.14
CA TYR A 52 7.83 -3.99 -6.78
C TYR A 52 6.73 -5.05 -6.82
N CYS A 53 6.73 -5.93 -5.80
CA CYS A 53 5.62 -6.85 -5.61
C CYS A 53 4.33 -6.08 -5.41
N GLU A 54 3.32 -6.44 -6.20
CA GLU A 54 2.03 -5.75 -6.27
C GLU A 54 1.16 -5.93 -5.02
N ASN A 55 1.55 -6.84 -4.12
CA ASN A 55 0.86 -7.12 -2.86
C ASN A 55 1.61 -6.60 -1.62
N CYS A 56 2.92 -6.82 -1.52
CA CYS A 56 3.69 -6.51 -0.31
C CYS A 56 4.80 -5.46 -0.49
N LEU A 57 4.95 -4.89 -1.70
CA LEU A 57 5.93 -3.86 -2.04
C LEU A 57 7.41 -4.22 -1.81
N CYS A 58 7.76 -5.49 -1.60
CA CYS A 58 9.16 -5.88 -1.64
C CYS A 58 9.71 -5.65 -3.06
N ILE A 59 11.00 -5.31 -3.16
CA ILE A 59 11.66 -5.07 -4.44
C ILE A 59 11.75 -6.40 -5.21
N ALA A 60 10.96 -6.54 -6.26
CA ALA A 60 10.84 -7.78 -7.03
C ALA A 60 12.14 -8.10 -7.78
N ASP A 61 12.87 -7.08 -8.26
CA ASP A 61 14.13 -7.26 -8.99
C ASP A 61 15.26 -7.88 -8.16
N LYS A 62 15.10 -7.92 -6.83
CA LYS A 62 16.07 -8.53 -5.91
C LYS A 62 15.73 -9.97 -5.54
N LEU A 63 14.64 -10.53 -6.09
CA LEU A 63 14.14 -11.85 -5.73
C LEU A 63 14.56 -12.91 -6.74
N PRO A 64 14.82 -14.14 -6.27
CA PRO A 64 15.25 -15.24 -7.14
C PRO A 64 14.14 -15.70 -8.10
N GLU A 65 12.89 -15.57 -7.69
CA GLU A 65 11.72 -15.92 -8.47
C GLU A 65 10.64 -14.84 -8.31
N VAL A 66 9.96 -14.52 -9.42
CA VAL A 66 8.82 -13.62 -9.46
C VAL A 66 7.71 -14.27 -10.27
N VAL A 67 6.47 -14.01 -9.86
CA VAL A 67 5.27 -14.41 -10.62
C VAL A 67 4.76 -13.17 -11.35
N GLU A 68 4.76 -13.20 -12.68
CA GLU A 68 4.21 -12.13 -13.49
C GLU A 68 2.74 -12.41 -13.83
N CYS A 69 1.93 -11.35 -13.90
CA CYS A 69 0.57 -11.47 -14.41
C CYS A 69 0.59 -11.63 -15.94
N GLU A 70 -0.13 -12.62 -16.46
CA GLU A 70 -0.20 -12.87 -17.91
C GLU A 70 -0.90 -11.75 -18.70
N LYS A 71 -1.67 -10.88 -18.02
CA LYS A 71 -2.55 -9.90 -18.66
C LYS A 71 -2.04 -8.46 -18.57
N CYS A 72 -1.06 -8.18 -17.71
CA CYS A 72 -0.57 -6.82 -17.48
C CYS A 72 0.80 -6.81 -16.80
N PRO A 73 1.47 -5.64 -16.66
CA PRO A 73 2.83 -5.55 -16.10
C PRO A 73 2.96 -5.77 -14.58
N ALA A 74 1.96 -6.39 -13.93
CA ALA A 74 1.97 -6.66 -12.50
C ALA A 74 2.94 -7.82 -12.17
N VAL A 75 3.72 -7.68 -11.09
CA VAL A 75 4.65 -8.72 -10.62
C VAL A 75 4.46 -9.02 -9.14
N TYR A 76 4.71 -10.25 -8.74
CA TYR A 76 4.57 -10.71 -7.36
C TYR A 76 5.82 -11.46 -6.93
N CYS A 77 6.18 -11.37 -5.65
CA CYS A 77 7.34 -12.08 -5.09
C CYS A 77 7.14 -13.59 -4.93
N GLY A 78 5.98 -14.12 -5.28
CA GLY A 78 5.65 -15.53 -5.16
C GLY A 78 4.16 -15.79 -5.33
N ALA A 79 3.80 -17.07 -5.34
CA ALA A 79 2.42 -17.52 -5.55
C ALA A 79 1.45 -17.00 -4.48
N ASP A 80 1.89 -16.89 -3.22
CA ASP A 80 1.05 -16.39 -2.13
C ASP A 80 0.70 -14.92 -2.29
N CYS A 81 1.69 -14.07 -2.62
CA CYS A 81 1.42 -12.66 -2.91
C CYS A 81 0.58 -12.48 -4.17
N HIS A 82 0.77 -13.32 -5.19
CA HIS A 82 -0.11 -13.33 -6.36
C HIS A 82 -1.54 -13.68 -5.97
N ARG A 83 -1.74 -14.74 -5.17
CA ARG A 83 -3.05 -15.18 -4.69
C ARG A 83 -3.74 -14.11 -3.84
N TRP A 84 -3.07 -13.57 -2.83
CA TRP A 84 -3.68 -12.58 -1.92
C TRP A 84 -3.89 -11.22 -2.59
N GLY A 85 -2.98 -10.82 -3.47
CA GLY A 85 -3.12 -9.59 -4.25
C GLY A 85 -4.14 -9.69 -5.38
N SER A 86 -4.50 -10.90 -5.81
CA SER A 86 -5.31 -11.12 -7.03
C SER A 86 -6.68 -10.43 -6.98
N ASP A 87 -7.35 -10.40 -5.83
CA ASP A 87 -8.67 -9.78 -5.70
C ASP A 87 -8.61 -8.26 -5.94
N THR A 88 -7.69 -7.57 -5.26
CA THR A 88 -7.48 -6.12 -5.46
C THR A 88 -6.94 -5.84 -6.85
N HIS A 89 -6.04 -6.70 -7.34
CA HIS A 89 -5.46 -6.59 -8.66
C HIS A 89 -6.50 -6.73 -9.78
N ALA A 90 -7.52 -7.56 -9.63
CA ALA A 90 -8.53 -7.81 -10.65
C ALA A 90 -9.21 -6.53 -11.14
N TYR A 91 -9.40 -5.54 -10.26
CA TYR A 91 -9.97 -4.22 -10.59
C TYR A 91 -9.06 -3.35 -11.46
N LEU A 92 -7.75 -3.59 -11.43
CA LEU A 92 -6.75 -2.84 -12.18
C LEU A 92 -6.12 -3.67 -13.31
N CYS A 93 -6.40 -4.96 -13.40
CA CYS A 93 -5.79 -5.89 -14.33
C CYS A 93 -6.07 -5.52 -15.80
N GLY A 94 -5.32 -6.13 -16.72
CA GLY A 94 -5.44 -5.90 -18.16
C GLY A 94 -4.93 -4.53 -18.56
N HIS A 95 -5.74 -3.78 -19.31
CA HIS A 95 -5.35 -2.47 -19.84
C HIS A 95 -5.42 -1.32 -18.83
N ILE A 96 -6.13 -1.49 -17.70
CA ILE A 96 -6.31 -0.40 -16.73
C ILE A 96 -4.98 -0.01 -16.10
N LEU A 97 -4.23 -0.98 -15.57
CA LEU A 97 -2.92 -0.76 -14.93
C LEU A 97 -1.93 0.00 -15.83
N PRO A 98 -1.63 -0.44 -17.08
CA PRO A 98 -0.73 0.30 -17.95
C PRO A 98 -1.27 1.68 -18.31
N THR A 99 -2.59 1.83 -18.52
CA THR A 99 -3.18 3.15 -18.80
C THR A 99 -2.99 4.12 -17.64
N VAL A 100 -3.23 3.67 -16.41
CA VAL A 100 -3.05 4.50 -15.21
C VAL A 100 -1.58 4.92 -15.03
N ARG A 101 -0.64 4.00 -15.25
CA ARG A 101 0.81 4.29 -15.17
C ARG A 101 1.27 5.30 -16.23
N VAL A 102 0.85 5.10 -17.48
CA VAL A 102 1.16 6.02 -18.59
C VAL A 102 0.57 7.40 -18.35
N TRP A 103 -0.68 7.46 -17.90
CA TRP A 103 -1.34 8.73 -17.57
C TRP A 103 -0.62 9.46 -16.43
N GLN A 104 -0.25 8.76 -15.36
CA GLN A 104 0.48 9.33 -14.23
C GLN A 104 1.82 9.95 -14.68
N ALA A 105 2.59 9.20 -15.47
CA ALA A 105 3.87 9.66 -15.98
C ALA A 105 3.74 10.92 -16.87
N ALA A 106 2.65 11.01 -17.65
CA ALA A 106 2.41 12.13 -18.55
C ALA A 106 1.90 13.40 -17.83
N GLN A 107 1.03 13.25 -16.84
CA GLN A 107 0.33 14.39 -16.23
C GLN A 107 1.01 14.92 -14.97
N ASN A 108 1.51 14.04 -14.11
CA ASN A 108 2.05 14.46 -12.82
C ASN A 108 3.11 13.48 -12.30
N PRO A 109 4.27 13.36 -12.95
CA PRO A 109 5.29 12.38 -12.61
C PRO A 109 5.88 12.58 -11.21
N THR A 110 5.66 13.72 -10.55
CA THR A 110 6.21 14.01 -9.22
C THR A 110 5.16 14.02 -8.11
N ALA A 111 3.91 13.61 -8.41
CA ALA A 111 2.85 13.55 -7.41
C ALA A 111 3.24 12.59 -6.26
N PRO A 112 3.10 13.01 -4.99
CA PRO A 112 3.39 12.13 -3.85
C PRO A 112 2.37 10.99 -3.74
N ILE A 113 1.16 11.18 -4.26
CA ILE A 113 0.09 10.17 -4.36
C ILE A 113 -0.19 9.96 -5.84
N THR A 114 0.01 8.74 -6.33
CA THR A 114 -0.23 8.41 -7.73
C THR A 114 -1.68 8.00 -7.96
N LEU A 115 -2.16 8.16 -9.20
CA LEU A 115 -3.45 7.63 -9.63
C LEU A 115 -3.55 6.13 -9.39
N GLU A 116 -2.44 5.39 -9.53
CA GLU A 116 -2.38 3.96 -9.21
C GLU A 116 -2.62 3.71 -7.72
N SER A 117 -2.00 4.52 -6.84
CA SER A 117 -2.21 4.43 -5.39
C SER A 117 -3.68 4.67 -5.02
N VAL A 118 -4.32 5.66 -5.66
CA VAL A 118 -5.76 5.94 -5.45
C VAL A 118 -6.63 4.80 -6.01
N ALA A 119 -6.31 4.30 -7.20
CA ALA A 119 -7.07 3.22 -7.83
C ALA A 119 -7.00 1.92 -7.00
N ARG A 120 -5.84 1.63 -6.40
CA ARG A 120 -5.68 0.54 -5.42
C ARG A 120 -6.52 0.76 -4.16
N CYS A 121 -6.60 1.99 -3.69
CA CYS A 121 -7.45 2.35 -2.55
C CYS A 121 -8.91 2.07 -2.81
N LEU A 122 -9.41 2.53 -3.95
CA LEU A 122 -10.79 2.27 -4.35
C LEU A 122 -11.05 0.76 -4.53
N ALA A 123 -10.11 0.03 -5.14
CA ALA A 123 -10.22 -1.42 -5.30
C ALA A 123 -10.24 -2.17 -3.95
N HIS A 124 -9.45 -1.73 -2.97
CA HIS A 124 -9.42 -2.33 -1.64
C HIS A 124 -10.72 -2.08 -0.87
N ILE A 125 -11.28 -0.87 -0.96
CA ILE A 125 -12.53 -0.49 -0.29
C ILE A 125 -13.76 -1.17 -0.93
N ALA A 126 -13.72 -1.41 -2.24
CA ALA A 126 -14.85 -2.00 -2.98
C ALA A 126 -14.97 -3.53 -2.85
N LYS A 127 -14.01 -4.20 -2.20
CA LYS A 127 -13.98 -5.65 -2.00
C LYS A 127 -15.00 -6.14 -0.97
#